data_AF-A0AAV5E257-F1
#
_entry.id   AF-A0AAV5E257-F1
#
_cell.length_a   1.000
_cell.length_b   1.000
_cell.length_c   1.000
_cell.angle_alpha   90.00
_cell.angle_beta   90.00
_cell.angle_gamma   90.00
#
_symmetry.space_group_name_H-M   'P 1'
#
loop_
_entity.id
_entity.type
_entity.pdbx_description
1 polymer ?
#
loop_
_entity_poly.entity_id
_entity_poly.type
_entity_poly.pdbx_seq_one_letter_code
_entity_poly.pdbx_strand_id
1 'polypeptide(L)'
;MSDGEDDQADSEANMYDPSLDGPDSMGFGLPTESERSLMERVRQELKHELKQGYKEKLIDIREEILRKRRAGKLPGDTTSTLKAWWQSHSKWPYPTIYSIVTR
;
A
#
# COMPACT_ATOMS: atom_id res chain seq x y z
N MET A 1 -13.88 1.22 -26.31
CA MET A 1 -14.59 2.47 -25.99
C MET A 1 -15.89 2.09 -25.30
N SER A 2 -16.05 2.45 -24.03
CA SER A 2 -17.34 2.85 -23.44
C SER A 2 -16.98 3.69 -22.21
N ASP A 3 -17.02 4.99 -22.42
CA ASP A 3 -17.05 6.02 -21.40
C ASP A 3 -18.38 5.94 -20.66
N GLY A 4 -18.41 6.30 -19.39
CA GLY A 4 -19.55 6.11 -18.51
C GLY A 4 -19.38 6.95 -17.26
N GLU A 5 -19.57 8.26 -17.47
CA GLU A 5 -19.68 9.32 -16.49
C GLU A 5 -20.74 8.96 -15.43
N ASP A 6 -20.32 8.83 -14.16
CA ASP A 6 -21.22 8.97 -13.01
C ASP A 6 -21.03 10.38 -12.45
N ASP A 7 -21.70 11.32 -13.11
CA ASP A 7 -22.02 12.63 -12.57
C ASP A 7 -23.31 12.51 -11.74
N GLN A 8 -23.47 13.40 -10.76
CA GLN A 8 -24.73 13.74 -10.09
C GLN A 8 -25.15 13.02 -8.79
N ALA A 9 -24.71 13.60 -7.66
CA ALA A 9 -25.49 13.98 -6.46
C ALA A 9 -24.46 14.26 -5.34
N ASP A 10 -24.29 15.47 -4.83
CA ASP A 10 -25.27 16.10 -3.97
C ASP A 10 -25.29 17.62 -4.11
N SER A 11 -26.48 18.10 -4.44
CA SER A 11 -26.89 19.49 -4.34
C SER A 11 -27.01 19.90 -2.88
N GLU A 12 -25.92 20.39 -2.26
CA GLU A 12 -25.99 21.25 -1.07
C GLU A 12 -25.02 22.44 -1.19
N ALA A 13 -24.95 23.02 -2.38
CA ALA A 13 -24.63 24.43 -2.51
C ALA A 13 -25.92 25.22 -2.27
N ASN A 14 -25.98 25.94 -1.13
CA ASN A 14 -26.52 27.30 -0.99
C ASN A 14 -27.36 27.53 0.30
N MET A 15 -26.70 27.58 1.45
CA MET A 15 -27.11 28.43 2.58
C MET A 15 -25.88 29.16 3.12
N TYR A 16 -25.43 30.19 2.42
CA TYR A 16 -24.53 31.19 3.02
C TYR A 16 -25.21 32.55 2.88
N ASP A 17 -25.68 33.06 4.02
CA ASP A 17 -26.35 34.36 4.18
C ASP A 17 -25.31 35.48 4.00
N PRO A 18 -25.49 36.41 3.03
CA PRO A 18 -24.49 37.41 2.67
C PRO A 18 -24.48 38.65 3.59
N SER A 19 -25.02 38.61 4.81
CA SER A 19 -25.14 39.81 5.67
C SER A 19 -24.01 40.03 6.69
N LEU A 20 -22.78 39.58 6.42
CA LEU A 20 -21.62 39.92 7.26
C LEU A 20 -20.57 40.73 6.48
N ASP A 21 -20.98 41.88 5.96
CA ASP A 21 -20.07 42.95 5.52
C ASP A 21 -19.43 43.63 6.74
N GLY A 22 -18.34 43.05 7.24
CA GLY A 22 -17.34 43.73 8.06
C GLY A 22 -16.09 43.98 7.21
N PRO A 23 -15.65 45.24 7.01
CA PRO A 23 -14.56 45.58 6.09
C PRO A 23 -13.17 45.30 6.68
N ASP A 24 -12.95 44.11 7.25
CA ASP A 24 -11.63 43.63 7.70
C ASP A 24 -11.58 42.10 7.94
N SER A 25 -12.33 41.30 7.17
CA SER A 25 -12.09 39.84 7.12
C SER A 25 -10.87 39.52 6.26
N MET A 26 -9.70 40.04 6.65
CA MET A 26 -8.40 39.55 6.18
C MET A 26 -8.39 38.02 6.37
N GLY A 27 -8.10 37.28 5.30
CA GLY A 27 -8.11 35.81 5.20
C GLY A 27 -7.13 35.09 6.14
N PHE A 28 -7.27 35.31 7.44
CA PHE A 28 -6.44 34.74 8.48
C PHE A 28 -7.09 33.45 8.96
N GLY A 29 -6.64 32.33 8.40
CA GLY A 29 -7.05 30.98 8.82
C GLY A 29 -7.34 30.00 7.68
N LEU A 30 -7.54 30.48 6.45
CA LEU A 30 -7.64 29.60 5.27
C LEU A 30 -6.28 29.49 4.59
N PRO A 31 -5.78 28.26 4.33
CA PRO A 31 -4.55 28.09 3.59
C PRO A 31 -4.63 28.84 2.26
N THR A 32 -3.57 29.56 1.96
CA THR A 32 -3.39 30.27 0.69
C THR A 32 -3.36 29.28 -0.47
N GLU A 33 -3.65 29.73 -1.69
CA GLU A 33 -3.64 28.84 -2.85
C GLU A 33 -2.26 28.19 -3.07
N SER A 34 -1.18 28.89 -2.73
CA SER A 34 0.19 28.35 -2.76
C SER A 34 0.38 27.23 -1.74
N GLU A 35 -0.13 27.37 -0.51
CA GLU A 35 -0.09 26.33 0.51
C GLU A 35 -0.95 25.12 0.12
N ARG A 36 -2.13 25.34 -0.46
CA ARG A 36 -2.98 24.25 -0.98
C ARG A 36 -2.28 23.48 -2.09
N SER A 37 -1.68 24.19 -3.03
CA SER A 37 -0.93 23.60 -4.15
C SER A 37 0.29 22.81 -3.66
N LEU A 38 0.98 23.29 -2.62
CA LEU A 38 2.08 22.56 -1.98
C LEU A 38 1.60 21.26 -1.34
N MET A 39 0.52 21.32 -0.55
CA MET A 39 -0.04 20.14 0.11
C MET A 39 -0.47 19.07 -0.89
N GLU A 40 -1.06 19.47 -2.01
CA GLU A 40 -1.45 18.53 -3.06
C GLU A 40 -0.23 17.88 -3.75
N ARG A 41 0.82 18.66 -4.05
CA ARG A 41 2.08 18.10 -4.57
C ARG A 41 2.70 17.09 -3.62
N VAL A 42 2.83 17.43 -2.33
CA VAL A 42 3.38 16.55 -1.29
C VAL A 42 2.55 15.26 -1.19
N ARG A 43 1.22 15.36 -1.25
CA ARG A 43 0.33 14.19 -1.24
C ARG A 43 0.56 13.29 -2.45
N GLN A 44 0.76 13.86 -3.64
CA GLN A 44 1.02 13.11 -4.86
C GLN A 44 2.39 12.42 -4.82
N GLU A 45 3.43 13.13 -4.40
CA GLU A 45 4.80 12.60 -4.24
C GLU A 45 4.82 11.44 -3.25
N LEU A 46 4.26 11.62 -2.06
CA LEU A 46 4.20 10.56 -1.04
C LEU A 46 3.44 9.33 -1.54
N LYS A 47 2.31 9.52 -2.21
CA LYS A 47 1.54 8.42 -2.82
C LYS A 47 2.35 7.70 -3.90
N HIS A 48 3.13 8.43 -4.68
CA HIS A 48 4.00 7.87 -5.71
C HIS A 48 5.13 7.05 -5.09
N GLU A 49 5.87 7.63 -4.16
CA GLU A 49 6.99 6.98 -3.46
C GLU A 49 6.56 5.69 -2.77
N LEU A 50 5.45 5.71 -2.04
CA LEU A 50 4.93 4.50 -1.38
C LEU A 50 4.61 3.40 -2.39
N LYS A 51 3.88 3.73 -3.46
CA LYS A 51 3.54 2.76 -4.51
C LYS A 51 4.79 2.17 -5.17
N GLN A 52 5.77 3.02 -5.46
CA GLN A 52 7.03 2.60 -6.06
C GLN A 52 7.82 1.70 -5.10
N GLY A 53 8.01 2.13 -3.85
CA GLY A 53 8.76 1.36 -2.85
C GLY A 53 8.15 -0.01 -2.58
N TYR A 54 6.81 -0.12 -2.49
CA TYR A 54 6.15 -1.41 -2.36
C TYR A 54 6.34 -2.30 -3.60
N LYS A 55 6.23 -1.73 -4.80
CA LYS A 55 6.46 -2.48 -6.05
C LYS A 55 7.88 -3.03 -6.12
N GLU A 56 8.88 -2.22 -5.78
CA GLU A 56 10.28 -2.63 -5.73
C GLU A 56 10.50 -3.78 -4.74
N LYS A 57 9.96 -3.67 -3.51
CA LYS A 57 10.04 -4.76 -2.52
C LYS A 57 9.38 -6.04 -2.98
N LEU A 58 8.26 -5.97 -3.68
CA LEU A 58 7.63 -7.16 -4.25
C LEU A 58 8.49 -7.82 -5.33
N ILE A 59 9.20 -7.03 -6.14
CA ILE A 59 10.14 -7.54 -7.15
C ILE A 59 11.32 -8.23 -6.45
N ASP A 60 11.93 -7.58 -5.46
CA ASP A 60 13.04 -8.15 -4.68
C ASP A 60 12.67 -9.51 -4.07
N ILE A 61 11.50 -9.58 -3.41
CA ILE A 61 10.97 -10.81 -2.82
C ILE A 61 10.74 -11.88 -3.89
N ARG A 62 10.13 -11.51 -5.03
CA ARG A 62 9.89 -12.45 -6.14
C ARG A 62 11.20 -13.03 -6.66
N GLU A 63 12.21 -12.18 -6.85
CA GLU A 63 13.53 -12.61 -7.30
C GLU A 63 14.23 -13.49 -6.28
N GLU A 64 14.14 -13.16 -4.99
CA GLU A 64 14.69 -13.97 -3.91
C GLU A 64 14.05 -15.37 -3.87
N ILE A 65 12.72 -15.45 -3.98
CA ILE A 65 11.98 -16.73 -4.06
C ILE A 65 12.44 -17.54 -5.28
N LEU A 66 12.53 -16.90 -6.46
CA LEU A 66 12.94 -17.58 -7.69
C LEU A 66 14.39 -18.06 -7.61
N ARG A 67 15.27 -17.29 -6.98
CA ARG A 67 16.68 -17.66 -6.76
C ARG A 67 16.79 -18.86 -5.82
N LYS A 68 16.08 -18.84 -4.69
CA LYS A 68 15.99 -19.99 -3.77
C LYS A 68 15.42 -21.24 -4.45
N ARG A 69 14.46 -21.09 -5.38
CA ARG A 69 13.91 -22.20 -6.17
C ARG A 69 14.90 -22.74 -7.23
N ARG A 70 15.72 -21.88 -7.82
CA ARG A 70 16.71 -22.24 -8.86
C ARG A 70 18.01 -22.82 -8.29
N ALA A 71 18.28 -22.67 -7.00
CA ALA A 71 19.48 -23.17 -6.32
C ALA A 71 19.62 -24.73 -6.30
N GLY A 72 18.82 -25.44 -7.08
CA GLY A 72 18.74 -26.91 -7.10
C GLY A 72 17.61 -27.43 -6.23
N LYS A 73 17.26 -28.71 -6.41
CA LYS A 73 16.32 -29.39 -5.53
C LYS A 73 17.06 -29.74 -4.24
N LEU A 74 16.42 -29.51 -3.10
CA LEU A 74 16.82 -30.18 -1.85
C LEU A 74 16.89 -31.69 -2.10
N PRO A 75 17.77 -32.44 -1.44
CA PRO A 75 17.75 -33.90 -1.50
C PRO A 75 16.33 -34.42 -1.29
N GLY A 76 15.94 -35.46 -2.03
CA GLY A 76 14.54 -35.94 -2.08
C GLY A 76 13.95 -36.22 -0.69
N ASP A 77 14.79 -36.73 0.21
CA ASP A 77 14.42 -37.09 1.58
C ASP A 77 14.15 -35.86 2.47
N THR A 78 14.91 -34.78 2.26
CA THR A 78 14.71 -33.51 2.97
C THR A 78 13.39 -32.87 2.56
N THR A 79 13.05 -32.96 1.27
CA THR A 79 11.78 -32.42 0.74
C THR A 79 10.57 -33.17 1.32
N SER A 80 10.67 -34.50 1.46
CA SER A 80 9.61 -35.32 2.09
C SER A 80 9.41 -34.96 3.56
N THR A 81 10.50 -34.75 4.31
CA THR A 81 10.45 -34.33 5.72
C THR A 81 9.77 -32.97 5.88
N LEU A 82 10.14 -31.99 5.05
CA LEU A 82 9.52 -30.67 5.07
C LEU A 82 8.04 -30.70 4.68
N LYS A 83 7.66 -31.54 3.71
CA LYS A 83 6.25 -31.75 3.35
C LYS A 83 5.45 -32.34 4.50
N ALA A 84 5.98 -33.36 5.17
CA ALA A 84 5.33 -33.97 6.32
C ALA A 84 5.13 -32.96 7.46
N TRP A 85 6.16 -32.15 7.73
CA TRP A 85 6.08 -31.07 8.71
C TRP A 85 5.03 -30.01 8.34
N TRP A 86 4.99 -29.58 7.08
CA TRP A 86 3.99 -28.61 6.62
C TRP A 86 2.55 -29.12 6.82
N GLN A 87 2.30 -30.39 6.47
CA GLN A 87 0.98 -31.00 6.64
C GLN A 87 0.56 -31.04 8.12
N SER A 88 1.49 -31.33 9.04
CA SER A 88 1.20 -31.34 10.49
C SER A 88 1.05 -29.95 11.11
N HIS A 89 1.53 -28.89 10.45
CA HIS A 89 1.50 -27.50 10.96
C HIS A 89 0.66 -26.56 10.08
N SER A 90 -0.27 -27.08 9.27
CA SER A 90 -1.04 -26.32 8.28
C SER A 90 -1.85 -25.14 8.84
N LYS A 91 -2.25 -25.20 10.13
CA LYS A 91 -2.94 -24.10 10.83
C LYS A 91 -2.03 -22.90 11.10
N TRP A 92 -0.73 -23.14 11.31
CA TRP A 92 0.26 -22.11 11.59
C TRP A 92 1.64 -22.50 11.07
N PRO A 93 1.88 -22.42 9.75
CA PRO A 93 3.05 -23.02 9.12
C PRO A 93 4.26 -22.08 9.16
N TYR A 94 4.54 -21.53 10.34
CA TYR A 94 5.70 -20.67 10.61
C TYR A 94 6.70 -21.45 11.47
N PRO A 95 7.65 -22.14 10.83
CA PRO A 95 8.65 -22.90 11.54
C PRO A 95 9.57 -21.98 12.35
N THR A 96 9.94 -22.43 13.54
CA THR A 96 11.04 -21.81 14.30
C THR A 96 12.38 -22.29 13.75
N ILE A 97 13.46 -21.56 14.01
CA ILE A 97 14.82 -21.93 13.57
C ILE A 97 15.19 -23.35 14.03
N TYR A 98 14.69 -23.77 15.21
CA TYR A 98 14.86 -25.11 15.76
C TYR A 98 14.09 -26.21 15.02
N SER A 99 12.98 -25.89 14.35
CA SER A 99 12.13 -26.87 13.68
C SER A 99 12.60 -27.26 12.27
N ILE A 100 13.46 -26.43 11.64
CA ILE A 100 13.98 -26.68 10.27
C ILE A 100 15.36 -27.35 10.30
N VAL A 101 16.13 -27.19 11.37
CA VAL A 101 17.44 -27.83 11.52
C VAL A 101 17.26 -29.24 12.09
N THR A 102 16.90 -30.19 11.23
CA THR A 102 17.04 -31.62 11.52
C THR A 102 18.53 -32.00 11.52
N ARG A 103 18.99 -32.62 12.61
CA ARG A 103 20.28 -33.33 12.67
C ARG A 103 20.36 -34.45 11.64
#